data_AF-A0A530KM84-F1
#
_entry.id   AF-A0A530KM84-F1
#
_cell.length_a   1.000
_cell.length_b   1.000
_cell.length_c   1.000
_cell.angle_alpha   90.00
_cell.angle_beta   90.00
_cell.angle_gamma   90.00
#
_symmetry.space_group_name_H-M   'P 1'
#
loop_
_entity.id
_entity.type
_entity.pdbx_description
1 polymer ?
#
loop_
_entity_poly.entity_id
_entity_poly.type
_entity_poly.pdbx_seq_one_letter_code
_entity_poly.pdbx_strand_id
1 'polypeptide(L)'
;MSGLLRIHWAIAPKTAPRPLINCNRCGTVKAYCSSGKFRVNANGKRIDVWLIYRCVDCDNSWNFGIFERCNRRDIEAALLQALESNDPALARRHSFDVVALRSRIGRVEEFSDVAVLKRRLGDTREAATVLELQLGLEMPTSLRLDRLLAGELGISRSRLQALGEKRLLTFSPDGAKSLRKPAREGVIRIDLTSEPDRQTIISAAGE
;
A
#
# COMPACT_ATOMS: atom_id res chain seq x y z
N MET A 1 -7.02 -24.28 -27.63
CA MET A 1 -7.85 -23.20 -27.09
C MET A 1 -7.16 -22.69 -25.83
N SER A 2 -6.65 -21.46 -25.80
CA SER A 2 -6.14 -20.85 -24.56
C SER A 2 -7.30 -20.25 -23.78
N GLY A 3 -7.45 -20.63 -22.51
CA GLY A 3 -8.32 -19.93 -21.58
C GLY A 3 -7.57 -18.77 -20.92
N LEU A 4 -8.29 -17.70 -20.62
CA LEU A 4 -7.82 -16.60 -19.77
C LEU A 4 -8.51 -16.72 -18.41
N LEU A 5 -7.74 -16.75 -17.33
CA LEU A 5 -8.27 -16.58 -15.98
C LEU A 5 -7.98 -15.17 -15.49
N ARG A 6 -9.02 -14.46 -15.04
CA ARG A 6 -8.90 -13.14 -14.42
C ARG A 6 -9.12 -13.21 -12.93
N ILE A 7 -8.25 -12.59 -12.16
CA ILE A 7 -8.35 -12.52 -10.70
C ILE A 7 -8.06 -11.10 -10.25
N HIS A 8 -8.92 -10.57 -9.39
CA HIS A 8 -8.67 -9.32 -8.68
C HIS A 8 -7.97 -9.61 -7.35
N TRP A 9 -6.84 -8.94 -7.13
CA TRP A 9 -6.13 -8.92 -5.86
C TRP A 9 -6.31 -7.55 -5.21
N ALA A 10 -7.07 -7.50 -4.12
CA ALA A 10 -7.13 -6.33 -3.27
C ALA A 10 -6.01 -6.40 -2.23
N ILE A 11 -5.04 -5.51 -2.34
CA ILE A 11 -3.82 -5.47 -1.52
C ILE A 11 -3.99 -4.40 -0.45
N ALA A 12 -4.01 -4.82 0.81
CA ALA A 12 -4.17 -3.96 1.98
C ALA A 12 -2.91 -4.01 2.86
N PRO A 13 -2.04 -2.98 2.82
CA PRO A 13 -0.91 -2.87 3.71
C PRO A 13 -1.35 -2.84 5.18
N LYS A 14 -0.69 -3.63 6.02
CA LYS A 14 -1.10 -3.78 7.42
C LYS A 14 -0.51 -2.68 8.30
N THR A 15 0.79 -2.44 8.17
CA THR A 15 1.51 -1.50 9.03
C THR A 15 1.84 -0.19 8.30
N ALA A 16 1.38 0.94 8.85
CA ALA A 16 1.70 2.26 8.33
C ALA A 16 3.20 2.60 8.55
N PRO A 17 3.82 3.38 7.65
CA PRO A 17 5.17 3.89 7.85
C PRO A 17 5.32 4.63 9.18
N ARG A 18 6.49 4.49 9.82
CA ARG A 18 6.78 5.10 11.13
C ARG A 18 7.92 6.09 11.01
N PRO A 19 7.70 7.40 11.23
CA PRO A 19 8.79 8.34 11.29
C PRO A 19 9.71 8.04 12.48
N LEU A 20 11.02 8.18 12.28
CA LEU A 20 12.02 8.03 13.32
C LEU A 20 12.39 9.41 13.88
N ILE A 21 12.04 9.65 15.15
CA ILE A 21 12.10 10.97 15.78
C ILE A 21 12.90 10.89 17.08
N ASN A 22 13.69 11.92 17.40
CA ASN A 22 14.34 12.02 18.70
C ASN A 22 13.29 12.26 19.80
N CYS A 23 13.05 11.24 20.62
CA CYS A 23 12.03 11.30 21.65
C CYS A 23 12.60 11.97 22.90
N ASN A 24 12.04 13.11 23.31
CA ASN A 24 12.48 13.84 24.51
C ASN A 24 12.30 13.07 25.83
N ARG A 25 11.39 12.09 25.88
CA ARG A 25 11.19 11.22 27.07
C ARG A 25 12.17 10.04 27.10
N CYS A 26 12.45 9.42 25.94
CA CYS A 26 13.39 8.31 25.86
C CYS A 26 14.86 8.75 25.75
N GLY A 27 15.12 9.99 25.32
CA GLY A 27 16.46 10.51 25.07
C GLY A 27 17.14 9.96 23.81
N THR A 28 16.44 9.18 22.97
CA THR A 28 16.99 8.57 21.75
C THR A 28 16.02 8.65 20.59
N VAL A 29 16.51 8.35 19.38
CA VAL A 29 15.65 8.17 18.20
C VAL A 29 14.75 6.96 18.40
N LYS A 30 13.44 7.14 18.22
CA LYS A 30 12.41 6.11 18.34
C LYS A 30 11.46 6.16 17.17
N ALA A 31 10.84 5.03 16.86
CA ALA A 31 9.73 4.98 15.91
C ALA A 31 8.46 5.57 16.56
N TYR A 32 7.68 6.25 15.74
CA TYR A 32 6.40 6.82 16.14
C TYR A 32 5.29 6.22 15.28
N CYS A 33 4.21 5.76 15.89
CA CYS A 33 3.03 5.25 15.18
C CYS A 33 1.88 6.27 15.23
N SER A 34 1.05 6.32 14.19
CA SER A 34 -0.16 7.14 14.21
C SER A 34 -1.10 6.66 15.32
N SER A 35 -1.62 7.60 16.12
CA SER A 35 -2.64 7.29 17.13
C SER A 35 -4.05 7.18 16.56
N GLY A 36 -4.23 7.48 15.26
CA GLY A 36 -5.54 7.57 14.63
C GLY A 36 -6.33 8.83 15.00
N LYS A 37 -5.75 9.76 15.76
CA LYS A 37 -6.43 10.95 16.27
C LYS A 37 -5.88 12.23 15.66
N PHE A 38 -6.78 13.14 15.31
CA PHE A 38 -6.46 14.49 14.91
C PHE A 38 -6.59 15.47 16.08
N ARG A 39 -5.77 16.51 16.03
CA ARG A 39 -5.98 17.73 16.79
C ARG A 39 -6.40 18.81 15.80
N VAL A 40 -7.61 19.32 15.95
CA VAL A 40 -8.13 20.44 15.16
C VAL A 40 -8.20 21.65 16.08
N ASN A 41 -7.40 22.68 15.80
CA ASN A 41 -7.44 23.94 16.52
C ASN A 41 -8.01 25.04 15.59
N ALA A 42 -8.94 25.83 16.11
CA ALA A 42 -9.46 27.01 15.42
C ALA A 42 -8.97 28.29 16.09
N ASN A 43 -8.53 29.26 15.29
CA ASN A 43 -8.24 30.62 15.72
C ASN A 43 -8.91 31.59 14.75
N GLY A 44 -10.09 32.08 15.12
CA GLY A 44 -10.94 32.86 14.23
C GLY A 44 -11.31 32.08 12.97
N LYS A 45 -10.92 32.61 11.80
CA LYS A 45 -11.17 31.97 10.49
C LYS A 45 -10.08 30.96 10.09
N ARG A 46 -9.03 30.80 10.88
CA ARG A 46 -7.87 29.94 10.56
C ARG A 46 -7.98 28.61 11.32
N ILE A 47 -7.68 27.52 10.64
CA ILE A 47 -7.66 26.17 11.17
C ILE A 47 -6.24 25.61 11.05
N ASP A 48 -5.77 25.01 12.14
CA ASP A 48 -4.57 24.19 12.20
C ASP A 48 -4.98 22.75 12.54
N VAL A 49 -4.45 21.77 11.80
CA VAL A 49 -4.76 20.35 11.98
C VAL A 49 -3.48 19.55 12.05
N TRP A 50 -3.39 18.68 13.06
CA TRP A 50 -2.30 17.70 13.19
C TRP A 50 -2.86 16.29 13.30
N LEU A 51 -2.21 15.32 12.66
CA LEU A 51 -2.32 13.92 13.03
C LEU A 51 -1.37 13.64 14.20
N ILE A 52 -1.89 13.08 15.28
CA ILE A 52 -1.11 12.79 16.47
C ILE A 52 -0.44 11.42 16.30
N TYR A 53 0.87 11.39 16.47
CA TYR A 53 1.69 10.19 16.57
C TYR A 53 2.15 9.95 18.00
N ARG A 54 2.47 8.70 18.33
CA ARG A 54 2.93 8.26 19.64
C ARG A 54 4.21 7.46 19.52
N CYS A 55 5.18 7.75 20.39
CA CYS A 55 6.39 6.95 20.52
C CYS A 55 6.01 5.51 20.88
N VAL A 56 6.52 4.54 20.13
CA VAL A 56 6.18 3.12 20.34
C VAL A 56 6.63 2.58 21.69
N ASP A 57 7.59 3.24 22.36
CA ASP A 57 8.15 2.80 23.65
C ASP A 57 7.55 3.49 24.87
N CYS A 58 7.23 4.79 24.79
CA CYS A 58 6.83 5.59 25.97
C CYS A 58 5.56 6.43 25.78
N ASP A 59 4.86 6.28 24.65
CA ASP A 59 3.62 6.99 24.31
C ASP A 59 3.72 8.53 24.28
N ASN A 60 4.95 9.07 24.24
CA ASN A 60 5.15 10.50 24.04
C ASN A 60 4.54 10.96 22.72
N SER A 61 3.83 12.09 22.70
CA SER A 61 3.14 12.58 21.52
C SER A 61 4.04 13.39 20.59
N TRP A 62 3.85 13.24 19.29
CA TRP A 62 4.35 14.14 18.26
C TRP A 62 3.21 14.52 17.32
N ASN A 63 3.13 15.79 16.94
CA ASN A 63 2.06 16.31 16.09
C ASN A 63 2.57 16.51 14.66
N PHE A 64 2.05 15.71 13.72
CA PHE A 64 2.36 15.85 12.31
C PHE A 64 1.36 16.81 11.65
N GLY A 65 1.82 17.95 11.15
CA GLY A 65 0.97 18.97 10.54
C GLY A 65 0.34 18.49 9.22
N ILE A 66 -0.99 18.58 9.14
CA ILE A 66 -1.78 18.34 7.92
C ILE A 66 -2.18 19.67 7.30
N PHE A 67 -2.74 20.56 8.11
CA PHE A 67 -3.11 21.92 7.72
C PHE A 67 -2.48 22.91 8.68
N GLU A 68 -1.85 23.94 8.14
CA GLU A 68 -1.25 25.02 8.91
C GLU A 68 -1.85 26.34 8.42
N ARG A 69 -2.58 27.02 9.30
CA ARG A 69 -3.24 28.31 9.06
C ARG A 69 -4.13 28.34 7.81
N CYS A 70 -4.82 27.23 7.51
CA CYS A 70 -5.78 27.18 6.41
C CYS A 70 -7.03 28.00 6.75
N ASN A 71 -7.62 28.71 5.78
CA ASN A 71 -8.91 29.35 6.03
C ASN A 71 -9.98 28.26 6.15
N ARG A 72 -10.87 28.36 7.16
CA ARG A 72 -11.97 27.41 7.34
C ARG A 72 -12.81 27.23 6.08
N ARG A 73 -12.98 28.30 5.29
CA ARG A 73 -13.78 28.28 4.05
C ARG A 73 -13.12 27.51 2.91
N ASP A 74 -11.81 27.28 2.98
CA ASP A 74 -11.04 26.56 1.97
C ASP A 74 -10.99 25.05 2.27
N ILE A 75 -11.50 24.62 3.44
CA ILE A 75 -11.60 23.21 3.82
C ILE A 75 -13.04 22.77 3.58
N GLU A 76 -13.20 21.72 2.76
CA GLU A 76 -14.51 21.11 2.54
C GLU A 76 -15.15 20.70 3.87
N ALA A 77 -16.44 20.98 4.03
CA ALA A 77 -17.15 20.75 5.30
C ALA A 77 -17.11 19.28 5.73
N ALA A 78 -17.24 18.34 4.78
CA ALA A 78 -17.14 16.91 5.04
C ALA A 78 -15.74 16.48 5.51
N LEU A 79 -14.69 17.07 4.93
CA LEU A 79 -13.31 16.82 5.35
C LEU A 79 -13.07 17.35 6.77
N LEU A 80 -13.54 18.57 7.06
CA LEU A 80 -13.41 19.13 8.40
C LEU A 80 -14.14 18.28 9.45
N GLN A 81 -15.36 17.82 9.15
CA GLN A 81 -16.12 16.92 10.03
C GLN A 81 -15.38 15.58 10.24
N ALA A 82 -14.79 15.00 9.19
CA ALA A 82 -14.00 13.78 9.30
C ALA A 82 -12.76 13.96 10.20
N LEU A 83 -12.11 15.13 10.13
CA LEU A 83 -10.99 15.48 11.02
C LEU A 83 -11.45 15.65 12.47
N GLU A 84 -12.54 16.40 12.70
CA GLU A 84 -13.08 16.65 14.04
C GLU A 84 -13.59 15.37 14.72
N SER A 85 -14.12 14.41 13.94
CA SER A 85 -14.64 13.14 14.44
C SER A 85 -13.59 12.03 14.55
N ASN A 86 -12.33 12.28 14.17
CA ASN A 86 -11.27 11.27 14.09
C ASN A 86 -11.63 10.10 13.16
N ASP A 87 -12.13 10.39 11.96
CA ASP A 87 -12.47 9.37 10.97
C ASP A 87 -11.28 8.39 10.75
N PRO A 88 -11.46 7.09 11.04
CA PRO A 88 -10.37 6.13 10.96
C PRO A 88 -9.81 5.99 9.54
N ALA A 89 -10.65 6.09 8.52
CA ALA A 89 -10.21 5.97 7.13
C ALA A 89 -9.32 7.16 6.72
N LEU A 90 -9.67 8.37 7.13
CA LEU A 90 -8.88 9.58 6.92
C LEU A 90 -7.55 9.54 7.69
N ALA A 91 -7.57 9.13 8.96
CA ALA A 91 -6.36 8.98 9.76
C ALA A 91 -5.41 7.94 9.15
N ARG A 92 -5.98 6.84 8.64
CA ARG A 92 -5.25 5.81 7.91
C ARG A 92 -4.61 6.38 6.64
N ARG A 93 -5.38 7.08 5.79
CA ARG A 93 -4.84 7.74 4.57
C ARG A 93 -3.65 8.63 4.88
N HIS A 94 -3.75 9.51 5.87
CA HIS A 94 -2.64 10.39 6.26
C HIS A 94 -1.45 9.62 6.85
N SER A 95 -1.68 8.51 7.57
CA SER A 95 -0.58 7.70 8.12
C SER A 95 0.21 6.93 7.06
N PHE A 96 -0.39 6.64 5.90
CA PHE A 96 0.27 5.96 4.77
C PHE A 96 0.90 6.93 3.77
N ASP A 97 0.79 8.25 3.98
CA ASP A 97 1.46 9.26 3.15
C ASP A 97 2.96 9.37 3.52
N VAL A 98 3.72 8.39 3.02
CA VAL A 98 5.18 8.32 3.25
C VAL A 98 5.92 9.51 2.63
N VAL A 99 5.37 10.11 1.57
CA VAL A 99 5.98 11.28 0.91
C VAL A 99 5.86 12.49 1.82
N ALA A 100 4.67 12.74 2.37
CA ALA A 100 4.46 13.80 3.34
C ALA A 100 5.32 13.59 4.60
N LEU A 101 5.40 12.36 5.13
CA LEU A 101 6.27 12.04 6.26
C LEU A 101 7.74 12.34 5.95
N ARG A 102 8.25 11.89 4.80
CA ARG A 102 9.64 12.12 4.37
C ARG A 102 9.98 13.60 4.18
N SER A 103 9.02 14.41 3.75
CA SER A 103 9.23 15.85 3.58
C SER A 103 9.49 16.58 4.90
N ARG A 104 9.01 16.03 6.03
CA ARG A 104 9.22 16.59 7.38
C ARG A 104 10.30 15.85 8.17
N ILE A 105 10.38 14.53 8.02
CA ILE A 105 11.31 13.65 8.75
C ILE A 105 12.03 12.76 7.74
N GLY A 106 13.34 12.98 7.56
CA GLY A 106 14.13 12.28 6.54
C GLY A 106 14.28 10.76 6.72
N ARG A 107 13.94 10.22 7.90
CA ARG A 107 14.02 8.79 8.23
C ARG A 107 12.65 8.24 8.58
N VAL A 108 12.17 7.32 7.76
CA VAL A 108 10.89 6.64 7.94
C VAL A 108 11.12 5.14 7.81
N GLU A 109 10.68 4.39 8.81
CA GLU A 109 10.60 2.93 8.78
C GLU A 109 9.37 2.52 7.97
N GLU A 110 9.56 1.65 6.98
CA GLU A 110 8.49 1.13 6.12
C GLU A 110 8.37 -0.38 6.28
N PHE A 111 7.16 -0.88 6.09
CA PHE A 111 6.84 -2.29 6.25
C PHE A 111 6.33 -2.89 4.95
N SER A 112 6.60 -4.17 4.74
CA SER A 112 6.21 -4.91 3.54
C SER A 112 5.09 -5.92 3.81
N ASP A 113 4.46 -5.85 4.97
CA ASP A 113 3.36 -6.71 5.37
C ASP A 113 2.05 -6.24 4.74
N VAL A 114 1.40 -7.14 4.00
CA VAL A 114 0.13 -6.90 3.33
C VAL A 114 -0.84 -8.04 3.63
N ALA A 115 -2.13 -7.76 3.52
CA ALA A 115 -3.16 -8.76 3.28
C ALA A 115 -3.55 -8.71 1.80
N VAL A 116 -3.78 -9.87 1.18
CA VAL A 116 -4.23 -9.97 -0.21
C VAL A 116 -5.57 -10.71 -0.21
N LEU A 117 -6.63 -10.02 -0.61
CA LEU A 117 -7.93 -10.64 -0.84
C LEU A 117 -8.08 -10.93 -2.34
N LYS A 118 -8.26 -12.21 -2.67
CA LYS A 118 -8.33 -12.71 -4.04
C LYS A 118 -9.78 -12.93 -4.43
N ARG A 119 -10.15 -12.50 -5.64
CA ARG A 119 -11.50 -12.70 -6.19
C ARG A 119 -11.41 -13.05 -7.67
N ARG A 120 -11.91 -14.23 -8.05
CA ARG A 120 -11.99 -14.62 -9.47
C ARG A 120 -13.03 -13.75 -10.19
N LEU A 121 -12.72 -13.36 -11.43
CA LEU A 121 -13.59 -12.57 -12.28
C LEU A 121 -14.02 -13.40 -13.50
N GLY A 122 -15.31 -13.78 -13.53
CA GLY A 122 -15.92 -14.57 -14.61
C GLY A 122 -15.82 -16.09 -14.41
N ASP A 123 -16.46 -16.83 -15.32
CA ASP A 123 -16.54 -18.29 -15.26
C ASP A 123 -15.24 -18.97 -15.73
N THR A 124 -14.77 -19.91 -14.91
CA THR A 124 -13.52 -20.62 -15.09
C THR A 124 -13.55 -21.47 -16.37
N ARG A 125 -12.52 -21.35 -17.21
CA ARG A 125 -12.18 -22.41 -18.16
C ARG A 125 -11.10 -23.29 -17.53
N GLU A 126 -11.36 -24.58 -17.37
CA GLU A 126 -10.40 -25.58 -16.86
C GLU A 126 -9.08 -25.62 -17.67
N ALA A 127 -9.07 -25.04 -18.88
CA ALA A 127 -7.91 -24.94 -19.77
C ALA A 127 -7.26 -23.54 -19.79
N ALA A 128 -7.28 -22.79 -18.70
CA ALA A 128 -6.63 -21.48 -18.65
C ALA A 128 -5.10 -21.62 -18.83
N THR A 129 -4.55 -20.94 -19.83
CA THR A 129 -3.10 -20.87 -20.08
C THR A 129 -2.55 -19.46 -19.86
N VAL A 130 -3.41 -18.46 -19.72
CA VAL A 130 -3.03 -17.09 -19.40
C VAL A 130 -3.70 -16.67 -18.09
N LEU A 131 -2.90 -16.11 -17.18
CA LEU A 131 -3.35 -15.54 -15.92
C LEU A 131 -3.29 -14.02 -16.00
N GLU A 132 -4.41 -13.35 -15.75
CA GLU A 132 -4.49 -11.91 -15.63
C GLU A 132 -4.84 -11.52 -14.19
N LEU A 133 -3.95 -10.77 -13.54
CA LEU A 133 -4.14 -10.26 -12.19
C LEU A 133 -4.42 -8.76 -12.24
N GLN A 134 -5.58 -8.35 -11.73
CA GLN A 134 -5.93 -6.95 -11.52
C GLN A 134 -5.54 -6.58 -10.10
N LEU A 135 -4.54 -5.73 -9.94
CA LEU A 135 -4.07 -5.27 -8.64
C LEU A 135 -4.80 -3.98 -8.26
N GLY A 136 -5.54 -4.02 -7.15
CA GLY A 136 -6.08 -2.85 -6.47
C GLY A 136 -5.37 -2.65 -5.13
N LEU A 137 -5.01 -1.42 -4.79
CA LEU A 137 -4.32 -1.12 -3.53
C LEU A 137 -5.21 -0.23 -2.65
N GLU A 138 -5.42 -0.65 -1.40
CA GLU A 138 -6.11 0.20 -0.42
C GLU A 138 -5.26 1.41 -0.01
N MET A 139 -3.95 1.20 0.12
CA MET A 139 -2.94 2.21 0.49
C MET A 139 -1.62 1.92 -0.24
N PRO A 140 -0.73 2.92 -0.38
CA PRO A 140 0.64 2.70 -0.85
C PRO A 140 1.38 1.67 0.01
N THR A 141 2.21 0.85 -0.63
CA THR A 141 3.04 -0.16 0.05
C THR A 141 4.50 -0.04 -0.37
N SER A 142 5.40 -0.43 0.52
CA SER A 142 6.82 -0.62 0.20
C SER A 142 7.13 -2.04 -0.33
N LEU A 143 6.15 -2.95 -0.29
CA LEU A 143 6.31 -4.33 -0.75
C LEU A 143 6.59 -4.35 -2.25
N ARG A 144 7.78 -4.83 -2.63
CA ARG A 144 8.17 -5.03 -4.03
C ARG A 144 7.22 -6.00 -4.73
N LEU A 145 6.89 -5.68 -5.98
CA LEU A 145 5.98 -6.49 -6.77
C LEU A 145 6.49 -7.93 -6.97
N ASP A 146 7.79 -8.12 -7.20
CA ASP A 146 8.36 -9.47 -7.33
C ASP A 146 8.27 -10.31 -6.06
N ARG A 147 8.33 -9.68 -4.87
CA ARG A 147 8.14 -10.37 -3.59
C ARG A 147 6.68 -10.73 -3.37
N LEU A 148 5.75 -9.81 -3.68
CA LEU A 148 4.31 -10.07 -3.64
C LEU A 148 3.96 -11.27 -4.52
N LEU A 149 4.31 -11.22 -5.80
CA LEU A 149 4.00 -12.28 -6.75
C LEU A 149 4.65 -13.61 -6.35
N ALA A 150 5.91 -13.60 -5.90
CA ALA A 150 6.59 -14.83 -5.49
C ALA A 150 5.89 -15.51 -4.30
N GLY A 151 5.46 -14.73 -3.31
CA GLY A 151 4.74 -15.24 -2.15
C GLY A 151 3.34 -15.77 -2.51
N GLU A 152 2.59 -15.00 -3.28
CA GLU A 152 1.18 -15.32 -3.60
C GLU A 152 1.02 -16.38 -4.68
N LEU A 153 1.98 -16.53 -5.61
CA LEU A 153 1.94 -17.52 -6.70
C LEU A 153 2.78 -18.77 -6.43
N GLY A 154 3.58 -18.78 -5.36
CA GLY A 154 4.48 -19.91 -5.05
C GLY A 154 5.62 -20.11 -6.04
N ILE A 155 6.01 -19.07 -6.80
CA ILE A 155 7.10 -19.12 -7.79
C ILE A 155 8.30 -18.28 -7.35
N SER A 156 9.50 -18.70 -7.75
CA SER A 156 10.71 -17.97 -7.39
C SER A 156 10.82 -16.60 -8.08
N ARG A 157 11.51 -15.66 -7.42
CA ARG A 157 11.78 -14.32 -7.98
C ARG A 157 12.63 -14.37 -9.26
N SER A 158 13.57 -15.31 -9.36
CA SER A 158 14.37 -15.50 -10.58
C SER A 158 13.50 -15.98 -11.74
N ARG A 159 12.52 -16.85 -11.47
CA ARG A 159 11.55 -17.29 -12.48
C ARG A 159 10.64 -16.17 -12.96
N LEU A 160 10.13 -15.34 -12.04
CA LEU A 160 9.37 -14.13 -12.40
C LEU A 160 10.16 -13.19 -13.32
N GLN A 161 11.47 -13.02 -13.05
CA GLN A 161 12.35 -12.22 -13.91
C GLN A 161 12.53 -12.86 -15.28
N ALA A 162 12.79 -14.17 -15.35
CA ALA A 162 12.91 -14.89 -16.62
C ALA A 162 11.63 -14.84 -17.47
N LEU A 163 10.44 -14.91 -16.86
CA LEU A 163 9.16 -14.72 -17.55
C LEU A 163 9.04 -13.29 -18.09
N GLY A 164 9.47 -12.28 -17.33
CA GLY A 164 9.49 -10.88 -17.77
C GLY A 164 10.45 -10.64 -18.95
N GLU A 165 11.65 -11.22 -18.92
CA GLU A 165 12.65 -11.14 -19.99
C GLU A 165 12.15 -11.77 -21.29
N LYS A 166 11.43 -12.90 -21.18
CA LYS A 166 10.77 -13.58 -22.32
C LYS A 166 9.48 -12.89 -22.78
N ARG A 167 9.06 -11.79 -22.14
CA ARG A 167 7.78 -11.08 -22.37
C ARG A 167 6.54 -11.94 -22.11
N LEU A 168 6.69 -13.02 -21.35
CA LEU A 168 5.58 -13.86 -20.88
C LEU A 168 4.92 -13.25 -19.64
N LEU A 169 5.63 -12.38 -18.90
CA LEU A 169 5.06 -11.56 -17.84
C LEU A 169 5.11 -10.08 -18.22
N THR A 170 3.95 -9.43 -18.21
CA THR A 170 3.83 -7.98 -18.44
C THR A 170 3.08 -7.31 -17.30
N PHE A 171 3.41 -6.06 -17.03
CA PHE A 171 2.69 -5.17 -16.11
C PHE A 171 2.24 -3.96 -16.93
N SER A 172 1.00 -3.52 -16.74
CA SER A 172 0.42 -2.34 -17.38
C SER A 172 -0.07 -1.38 -16.30
N PRO A 173 0.26 -0.07 -16.37
CA PRO A 173 0.83 0.65 -17.53
C PRO A 173 2.35 0.54 -17.70
N ASP A 174 3.08 0.12 -16.67
CA ASP A 174 4.55 0.15 -16.68
C ASP A 174 5.15 -1.22 -17.05
N GLY A 175 5.89 -1.33 -18.15
CA GLY A 175 6.47 -2.61 -18.64
C GLY A 175 7.38 -3.38 -17.65
N ALA A 176 8.02 -4.46 -18.10
CA ALA A 176 8.69 -5.48 -17.25
C ALA A 176 9.67 -4.98 -16.15
N LYS A 177 10.25 -3.77 -16.26
CA LYS A 177 11.06 -3.12 -15.21
C LYS A 177 10.27 -2.84 -13.90
N SER A 178 8.97 -3.05 -13.91
CA SER A 178 8.05 -2.88 -12.79
C SER A 178 8.22 -3.87 -11.63
N LEU A 179 8.76 -5.06 -11.90
CA LEU A 179 8.85 -6.13 -10.89
C LEU A 179 9.72 -5.76 -9.67
N ARG A 180 10.76 -4.95 -9.89
CA ARG A 180 11.67 -4.51 -8.81
C ARG A 180 11.19 -3.25 -8.07
N LYS A 181 10.08 -2.65 -8.51
CA LYS A 181 9.44 -1.51 -7.86
C LYS A 181 8.39 -1.99 -6.85
N PRO A 182 7.94 -1.13 -5.92
CA PRO A 182 6.79 -1.44 -5.08
C PRO A 182 5.56 -1.82 -5.91
N ALA A 183 4.73 -2.69 -5.34
CA ALA A 183 3.42 -3.03 -5.90
C ALA A 183 2.58 -1.76 -6.00
N ARG A 184 1.82 -1.68 -7.08
CA ARG A 184 0.94 -0.55 -7.41
C ARG A 184 -0.21 -1.05 -8.25
N GLU A 185 -1.21 -0.20 -8.38
CA GLU A 185 -2.38 -0.54 -9.19
C GLU A 185 -1.98 -0.79 -10.63
N GLY A 186 -2.63 -1.76 -11.25
CA GLY A 186 -2.31 -2.15 -12.60
C GLY A 186 -2.76 -3.57 -12.92
N VAL A 187 -2.48 -3.97 -14.16
CA VAL A 187 -2.83 -5.29 -14.66
C VAL A 187 -1.55 -6.05 -14.97
N ILE A 188 -1.45 -7.26 -14.42
CA ILE A 188 -0.39 -8.22 -14.74
C ILE A 188 -0.98 -9.27 -15.66
N ARG A 189 -0.26 -9.59 -16.74
CA ARG A 189 -0.55 -10.76 -17.56
C ARG A 189 0.63 -11.70 -17.53
N ILE A 190 0.37 -12.97 -17.24
CA ILE A 190 1.35 -14.05 -17.21
C ILE A 190 0.88 -15.13 -18.19
N ASP A 191 1.64 -15.35 -19.26
CA ASP A 191 1.47 -16.49 -20.15
C ASP A 191 2.15 -17.71 -19.52
N LEU A 192 1.34 -18.71 -19.19
CA LEU A 192 1.72 -19.96 -18.54
C LEU A 192 1.61 -21.15 -19.51
N THR A 193 1.46 -20.90 -20.82
CA THR A 193 1.23 -21.96 -21.82
C THR A 193 2.35 -23.01 -21.81
N SER A 194 3.61 -22.58 -21.65
CA SER A 194 4.79 -23.45 -21.58
C SER A 194 5.17 -23.92 -20.17
N GLU A 195 4.42 -23.52 -19.13
CA GLU A 195 4.80 -23.78 -17.75
C GLU A 195 4.19 -25.12 -17.26
N PRO A 196 5.00 -26.08 -16.81
CA PRO A 196 4.52 -27.43 -16.46
C PRO A 196 3.66 -27.46 -15.20
N ASP A 197 3.86 -26.52 -14.28
CA ASP A 197 3.13 -26.33 -13.02
C ASP A 197 2.08 -25.21 -13.11
N ARG A 198 1.62 -24.86 -14.33
CA ARG A 198 0.63 -23.79 -14.56
C ARG A 198 -0.60 -23.91 -13.66
N GLN A 199 -1.07 -25.13 -13.41
CA GLN A 199 -2.27 -25.36 -12.60
C GLN A 199 -2.04 -24.99 -11.14
N THR A 200 -0.84 -25.25 -10.61
CA THR A 200 -0.44 -24.86 -9.25
C THR A 200 -0.39 -23.35 -9.12
N ILE A 201 0.23 -22.66 -10.10
CA ILE A 201 0.32 -21.20 -10.14
C ILE A 201 -1.07 -20.55 -10.20
N ILE A 202 -1.94 -21.08 -11.07
CA ILE A 202 -3.32 -20.62 -11.26
C ILE A 202 -4.16 -20.81 -9.99
N SER A 203 -3.99 -21.95 -9.30
CA SER A 203 -4.71 -22.24 -8.05
C SER A 203 -4.26 -21.30 -6.94
N ALA A 204 -2.95 -21.17 -6.73
CA ALA A 204 -2.37 -20.25 -5.74
C ALA A 204 -2.78 -18.78 -5.99
N ALA A 205 -2.96 -18.39 -7.25
CA ALA A 205 -3.40 -17.04 -7.60
C ALA A 205 -4.84 -16.72 -7.13
N GLY A 206 -5.68 -17.73 -6.92
CA GLY A 206 -7.09 -17.58 -6.57
C GLY A 206 -7.49 -18.08 -5.17
N GLU A 207 -6.60 -18.78 -4.47
CA GLU A 207 -6.73 -19.23 -3.07
C GLU A 207 -6.24 -18.17 -2.08
#